data_AF-A0A3B9I987-F1
#
_entry.id   AF-A0A3B9I987-F1
#
_cell.length_a   1.000
_cell.length_b   1.000
_cell.length_c   1.000
_cell.angle_alpha   90.00
_cell.angle_beta   90.00
_cell.angle_gamma   90.00
#
_symmetry.space_group_name_H-M   'P 1'
#
loop_
_entity.id
_entity.type
_entity.pdbx_description
1 polymer ?
#
loop_
_entity_poly.entity_id
_entity_poly.type
_entity_poly.pdbx_seq_one_letter_code
_entity_poly.pdbx_strand_id
1 'polypeptide(L)' 'MNYIFLSPAYPVACTFFCKRLHELGIKVLGIGDVPYDTLSSELRDSLTEYYYVNSLENGFI' A
#
# COMPACT_ATOMS: atom_id res chain seq x y z
N MET A 1 2.69 -4.97 -15.38
CA MET A 1 3.40 -3.77 -14.89
C MET A 1 3.39 -3.78 -13.37
N ASN A 2 4.43 -3.28 -12.72
CA ASN A 2 4.50 -3.19 -11.26
C ASN A 2 4.45 -1.71 -10.85
N TYR A 3 3.73 -1.41 -9.76
CA TYR A 3 3.60 -0.06 -9.22
C TYR A 3 3.91 -0.09 -7.72
N ILE A 4 4.86 0.73 -7.28
CA ILE A 4 5.20 0.86 -5.86
C ILE A 4 4.41 2.04 -5.28
N PHE A 5 3.64 1.79 -4.23
CA PHE A 5 2.83 2.81 -3.56
C PHE A 5 3.33 3.03 -2.13
N LEU A 6 3.74 4.25 -1.82
CA LEU A 6 4.19 4.65 -0.48
C LEU A 6 3.01 5.16 0.34
N SER A 7 2.91 4.69 1.58
CA SER A 7 1.82 5.02 2.52
C SER A 7 0.41 4.80 1.94
N PRO A 8 0.06 3.58 1.51
CA PRO A 8 -1.23 3.34 0.86
C PRO A 8 -2.44 3.43 1.81
N ALA A 9 -2.20 3.42 3.13
CA ALA A 9 -3.24 3.50 4.16
C ALA A 9 -3.67 4.94 4.48
N TYR A 10 -2.95 5.96 4.01
CA TYR A 10 -3.25 7.35 4.33
C TYR A 10 -2.96 8.33 3.17
N PRO A 11 -3.90 9.24 2.84
CA PRO A 11 -5.31 9.27 3.27
C PRO A 11 -6.11 8.09 2.69
N VAL A 12 -7.36 7.88 3.15
CA VAL A 12 -8.23 6.77 2.68
C VAL A 12 -8.40 6.73 1.16
N ALA A 13 -8.28 7.87 0.48
CA ALA A 13 -8.33 7.96 -0.97
C ALA A 13 -7.23 7.12 -1.67
N CYS A 14 -6.07 6.92 -1.03
CA CYS A 14 -4.98 6.09 -1.55
C CYS A 14 -5.41 4.62 -1.69
N THR A 15 -6.26 4.11 -0.80
CA THR A 15 -6.85 2.77 -0.91
C THR A 15 -7.65 2.63 -2.21
N PHE A 16 -8.49 3.60 -2.54
CA PHE A 16 -9.28 3.57 -3.77
C PHE A 16 -8.41 3.65 -5.02
N PHE A 17 -7.29 4.38 -4.96
CA PHE A 17 -6.32 4.41 -6.03
C PHE A 17 -5.64 3.06 -6.24
N CYS A 18 -5.15 2.42 -5.16
CA CYS A 18 -4.58 1.08 -5.20
C CYS A 18 -5.58 0.07 -5.79
N LYS A 19 -6.84 0.14 -5.37
CA LYS A 19 -7.92 -0.70 -5.87
C LYS A 19 -8.10 -0.57 -7.38
N ARG A 20 -8.15 0.65 -7.91
CA ARG A 20 -8.30 0.88 -9.36
C ARG A 20 -7.09 0.39 -10.14
N LEU A 21 -5.87 0.56 -9.64
CA LEU A 21 -4.68 -0.02 -10.26
C LEU A 21 -4.75 -1.55 -10.30
N HIS A 22 -5.15 -2.17 -9.19
CA HIS A 22 -5.31 -3.61 -9.10
C HIS A 22 -6.37 -4.15 -10.06
N GLU A 23 -7.54 -3.50 -10.14
CA GLU A 23 -8.63 -3.84 -11.08
C GLU A 23 -8.19 -3.71 -12.55
N LEU A 24 -7.21 -2.86 -12.85
CA LEU A 24 -6.59 -2.74 -14.18
C LEU A 24 -5.50 -3.80 -14.44
N GLY A 25 -5.28 -4.75 -13.52
CA GLY A 25 -4.28 -5.82 -13.64
C GLY A 25 -2.85 -5.38 -13.34
N ILE A 26 -2.66 -4.22 -12.71
CA ILE A 26 -1.35 -3.74 -12.27
C ILE A 26 -1.01 -4.39 -10.92
N LYS A 27 0.22 -4.89 -10.77
CA LYS A 27 0.70 -5.39 -9.48
C LYS A 27 1.09 -4.21 -8.59
N VAL A 28 0.36 -4.01 -7.50
CA VAL A 28 0.59 -2.88 -6.58
C VAL A 28 1.36 -3.38 -5.37
N LEU A 29 2.55 -2.83 -5.14
CA LEU A 29 3.45 -3.16 -4.04
C LEU A 29 3.40 -2.01 -3.03
N GLY A 30 2.77 -2.22 -1.88
CA GLY A 30 2.65 -1.21 -0.86
C GLY A 30 3.87 -1.19 0.07
N ILE A 31 4.35 -0.01 0.42
CA ILE A 31 5.28 0.18 1.55
C ILE A 31 4.64 1.18 2.49
N GLY A 32 4.52 0.83 3.77
CA GLY A 32 3.92 1.73 4.75
C GLY A 32 4.31 1.44 6.17
N ASP A 33 3.94 2.36 7.04
CA ASP A 33 4.20 2.37 8.48
C ASP A 33 2.99 1.98 9.32
N VAL A 34 1.96 1.42 8.68
CA VAL A 34 0.76 0.89 9.34
C VAL A 34 0.87 -0.64 9.40
N PRO A 35 0.78 -1.27 10.59
CA PRO A 35 0.89 -2.73 10.71
C PRO A 35 -0.11 -3.45 9.80
N TYR A 36 0.34 -4.50 9.11
CA TYR A 36 -0.44 -5.22 8.08
C TYR A 36 -1.82 -5.69 8.57
N ASP A 37 -1.88 -6.21 9.80
CA ASP A 37 -3.12 -6.73 10.38
C ASP A 37 -4.16 -5.64 10.70
N THR A 38 -3.71 -4.38 10.75
CA THR A 38 -4.57 -3.20 10.98
C THR A 38 -5.05 -2.54 9.70
N LEU A 39 -4.53 -2.94 8.53
CA LEU A 39 -5.00 -2.45 7.24
C LEU A 39 -6.46 -2.87 7.02
N SER A 40 -7.23 -2.00 6.36
CA SER A 40 -8.58 -2.38 5.92
C SER A 40 -8.50 -3.56 4.96
N SER A 41 -9.53 -4.41 4.97
CA SER A 41 -9.63 -5.52 4.00
C SER A 41 -9.54 -5.02 2.57
N GLU A 42 -10.22 -3.91 2.25
CA GLU A 42 -10.19 -3.30 0.92
C GLU A 42 -8.77 -2.94 0.47
N LEU A 43 -7.94 -2.40 1.37
CA LEU A 43 -6.55 -2.10 1.02
C LEU A 43 -5.71 -3.37 0.87
N ARG A 44 -5.84 -4.34 1.79
CA ARG A 44 -5.12 -5.62 1.68
C ARG A 44 -5.43 -6.33 0.38
N ASP A 45 -6.70 -6.38 -0.02
CA ASP A 45 -7.15 -7.03 -1.25
C ASP A 45 -6.70 -6.28 -2.51
N SER A 46 -6.41 -4.97 -2.39
CA SER A 46 -5.93 -4.13 -3.50
C SER A 46 -4.41 -4.20 -3.70
N LEU A 47 -3.66 -4.77 -2.76
CA LEU A 47 -2.21 -4.87 -2.82
C LEU A 47 -1.77 -6.28 -3.21
N THR A 48 -0.78 -6.36 -4.08
CA THR A 48 -0.11 -7.62 -4.41
C THR A 48 0.86 -8.03 -3.31
N GLU A 49 1.62 -7.08 -2.77
CA GLU A 49 2.45 -7.27 -1.57
C GLU A 49 2.41 -6.00 -0.72
N TYR A 50 2.66 -6.14 0.58
CA TYR A 50 2.79 -5.02 1.51
C TYR A 50 4.02 -5.22 2.40
N TYR A 51 4.93 -4.26 2.36
CA TYR A 51 6.09 -4.23 3.25
C TYR A 51 5.88 -3.18 4.34
N TYR A 52 5.82 -3.65 5.58
CA TYR A 52 5.73 -2.80 6.76
C TYR A 52 7.12 -2.28 7.17
N VAL A 53 7.23 -0.99 7.42
CA VAL A 53 8.39 -0.33 8.03
C VAL A 53 7.99 0.34 9.34
N ASN A 54 8.93 0.50 10.27
CA ASN A 54 8.65 1.17 11.54
C ASN A 54 8.39 2.69 11.39
N SER A 55 8.92 3.31 10.33
CA SER A 55 8.76 4.72 10.01
C SER A 55 9.07 4.96 8.54
N LEU A 56 8.28 5.81 7.89
CA LEU A 56 8.58 6.32 6.55
C LEU A 56 9.45 7.60 6.57
N GLU A 57 9.57 8.26 7.72
CA GLU A 57 10.22 9.57 7.85
C GLU A 57 11.71 9.47 8.25
N ASN A 58 12.16 8.33 8.75
CA ASN A 58 13.54 8.13 9.18
C ASN A 58 14.31 7.22 8.21
N GLY A 59 14.87 7.82 7.16
CA GLY A 59 15.78 7.15 6.25
C GLY A 59 17.16 6.94 6.90
N PHE A 60 17.53 5.70 7.18
CA PHE A 60 18.90 5.24 6.94
C PHE A 60 18.89 4.45 5.62
N ILE A 61 18.74 5.21 4.53
CA ILE A 61 19.35 4.87 3.23
C ILE A 61 20.74 5.47 3.22
#